data_AF-A0A949IR66-F1
#
_entry.id   AF-A0A949IR66-F1
#
_cell.length_a   1.000
_cell.length_b   1.000
_cell.length_c   1.000
_cell.angle_alpha   90.00
_cell.angle_beta   90.00
_cell.angle_gamma   90.00
#
_symmetry.space_group_name_H-M   'P 1'
#
loop_
_entity.id
_entity.type
_entity.pdbx_description
1 polymer ?
#
loop_
_entity_poly.entity_id
_entity_poly.type
_entity_poly.pdbx_seq_one_letter_code
_entity_poly.pdbx_strand_id
1 'polypeptide(L)'
;MAGTEATPSRFQRAKFFPPRTDEAATTYLSLFHRHAYIYRPLSGGGWLSAKDDWKLTDTEILKATACVHPKFYLGTRAGKASKYAVLDIDTGSQYHTKAGYDKIVSLLEKAGIEEHNLYRSSYSGGWHIYIFFDAPVSSRDLYRQFHQLFTLHDFEVTKGQLEIFPNPGVKSLGQGLRLPLQPGFAWLAPHSLVVREDRDELSPEQALLQFVRDIECSENPYHHFHRLRAFVERTAATREVIVAKVATPKPLGQVLSIRPDANPVGNPDALDDVKKVFGKVPKGMNCDTWIKGRHYYQNGLTGPGQRAEALFSLSHYLFYGDPENLIRSYGYGAEDERKWIIDEVIKTKHHGQSKDIAAGRQDALKQIERAVNWLPPERRGQKQEKYEPVVPISWVRNNANRASKAQKKIIAAVEDFKDAGTPFSTRDLTLKCGVSSRTIAKYPDLWKPAMEALRSGCLETALHEYNAVEGAASQESLPPSAIQAKIMPPGRLAARRILYELKMRDARETRKYSEAAHRSEKGSQERWRDRVGVLMEKDVSAASERELRILINLLAREVIIAPTEEECVWLSGYISGLKERALSQGQAVQLSIDRIASAS
;
A
#
# COMPACT_ATOMS: atom_id res chain seq x y z
N MET A 1 -60.23 2.16 -25.06
CA MET A 1 -59.70 1.01 -24.29
C MET A 1 -58.29 1.37 -23.86
N ALA A 2 -58.16 1.81 -22.61
CA ALA A 2 -56.88 2.20 -22.00
C ALA A 2 -56.13 0.92 -21.60
N GLY A 3 -54.94 0.73 -22.17
CA GLY A 3 -54.02 -0.33 -21.77
C GLY A 3 -53.47 -0.02 -20.39
N THR A 4 -53.78 -0.89 -19.45
CA THR A 4 -53.31 -0.91 -18.07
C THR A 4 -51.79 -0.78 -17.98
N GLU A 5 -51.31 0.30 -17.36
CA GLU A 5 -49.96 0.38 -16.80
C GLU A 5 -49.80 -0.76 -15.79
N ALA A 6 -48.98 -1.76 -16.14
CA ALA A 6 -48.64 -2.84 -15.24
C ALA A 6 -47.85 -2.26 -14.05
N THR A 7 -48.48 -2.23 -12.88
CA THR A 7 -47.82 -1.92 -11.60
C THR A 7 -46.51 -2.69 -11.49
N PRO A 8 -45.35 -2.05 -11.21
CA PRO A 8 -44.07 -2.75 -11.14
C PRO A 8 -44.15 -3.84 -10.08
N SER A 9 -43.91 -5.09 -10.49
CA SER A 9 -43.98 -6.23 -9.57
C SER A 9 -43.02 -6.01 -8.41
N ARG A 10 -43.53 -6.08 -7.18
CA ARG A 10 -42.73 -5.94 -5.96
C ARG A 10 -41.65 -7.03 -5.97
N PHE A 11 -40.39 -6.65 -5.80
CA PHE A 11 -39.27 -7.59 -5.80
C PHE A 11 -39.51 -8.73 -4.81
N GLN A 12 -39.60 -9.95 -5.32
CA GLN A 12 -39.76 -11.17 -4.53
C GLN A 12 -38.40 -11.82 -4.35
N ARG A 13 -37.75 -11.57 -3.20
CA ARG A 13 -36.41 -12.12 -2.88
C ARG A 13 -36.33 -13.62 -3.15
N ALA A 14 -37.32 -14.39 -2.69
CA ALA A 14 -37.36 -15.85 -2.82
C ALA A 14 -37.28 -16.36 -4.27
N LYS A 15 -37.64 -15.53 -5.27
CA LYS A 15 -37.53 -15.88 -6.70
C LYS A 15 -36.07 -15.93 -7.18
N PHE A 16 -35.21 -15.08 -6.61
CA PHE A 16 -33.81 -14.95 -7.02
C PHE A 16 -32.84 -15.54 -5.99
N PHE A 17 -33.22 -15.50 -4.72
CA PHE A 17 -32.46 -15.93 -3.56
C PHE A 17 -33.38 -16.77 -2.66
N PRO A 18 -33.42 -18.10 -2.85
CA PRO A 18 -34.24 -18.99 -2.03
C PRO A 18 -33.75 -19.02 -0.57
N PRO A 19 -34.55 -19.49 0.40
CA PRO A 19 -34.21 -19.45 1.83
C PRO A 19 -32.86 -20.08 2.21
N ARG A 20 -32.40 -21.09 1.46
CA ARG A 20 -31.07 -21.69 1.65
C ARG A 20 -29.89 -20.73 1.43
N THR A 21 -30.13 -19.56 0.83
CA THR A 21 -29.14 -18.50 0.63
C THR A 21 -29.16 -17.43 1.71
N ASP A 22 -30.00 -17.56 2.75
CA ASP A 22 -30.21 -16.49 3.73
C ASP A 22 -28.96 -16.15 4.54
N GLU A 23 -28.17 -17.16 4.91
CA GLU A 23 -26.88 -16.96 5.59
C GLU A 23 -25.89 -16.24 4.68
N ALA A 24 -25.71 -16.73 3.45
CA ALA A 24 -24.84 -16.10 2.45
C ALA A 24 -25.26 -14.65 2.15
N ALA A 25 -26.56 -14.39 1.99
CA ALA A 25 -27.09 -13.05 1.80
C ALA A 25 -26.76 -12.15 2.99
N THR A 26 -26.86 -12.68 4.22
CA THR A 26 -26.52 -11.93 5.44
C THR A 26 -25.03 -11.58 5.48
N THR A 27 -24.16 -12.54 5.20
CA THR A 27 -22.70 -12.34 5.11
C THR A 27 -22.36 -11.29 4.06
N TYR A 28 -22.87 -11.43 2.83
CA TYR A 28 -22.66 -10.48 1.74
C TYR A 28 -23.16 -9.08 2.09
N LEU A 29 -24.39 -8.98 2.61
CA LEU A 29 -24.98 -7.72 3.02
C LEU A 29 -24.16 -7.06 4.14
N SER A 30 -23.55 -7.81 5.05
CA SER A 30 -22.78 -7.24 6.17
C SER A 30 -21.54 -6.43 5.74
N LEU A 31 -21.06 -6.62 4.50
CA LEU A 31 -19.88 -5.93 3.97
C LEU A 31 -20.10 -4.43 3.77
N PHE A 32 -21.31 -4.03 3.36
CA PHE A 32 -21.50 -2.71 2.77
C PHE A 32 -22.00 -1.66 3.76
N HIS A 33 -21.44 -0.45 3.72
CA HIS A 33 -22.03 0.66 4.47
C HIS A 33 -23.34 1.12 3.81
N ARG A 34 -24.36 1.44 4.62
CA ARG A 34 -25.72 1.73 4.12
C ARG A 34 -25.99 3.19 3.79
N HIS A 35 -25.18 4.12 4.28
CA HIS A 35 -25.40 5.56 4.07
C HIS A 35 -24.40 6.13 3.06
N ALA A 36 -24.73 7.29 2.50
CA ALA A 36 -23.91 7.98 1.50
C ALA A 36 -23.50 7.08 0.32
N TYR A 37 -24.39 6.18 -0.09
CA TYR A 37 -24.15 5.29 -1.21
C TYR A 37 -24.08 6.07 -2.53
N ILE A 38 -23.46 5.49 -3.55
CA ILE A 38 -23.39 6.08 -4.89
C ILE A 38 -24.25 5.27 -5.85
N TYR A 39 -24.77 5.91 -6.89
CA TYR A 39 -25.56 5.26 -7.90
C TYR A 39 -25.28 5.84 -9.28
N ARG A 40 -25.41 5.02 -10.33
CA ARG A 40 -25.24 5.42 -11.73
C ARG A 40 -26.45 4.98 -12.53
N PRO A 41 -27.15 5.88 -13.25
CA PRO A 41 -28.28 5.50 -14.11
C PRO A 41 -27.89 4.47 -15.17
N LEU A 42 -28.74 3.47 -15.38
CA LEU A 42 -28.55 2.46 -16.43
C LEU A 42 -28.64 3.07 -17.83
N SER A 43 -29.38 4.18 -17.98
CA SER A 43 -29.48 4.95 -19.22
C SER A 43 -28.19 5.69 -19.60
N GLY A 44 -27.13 5.60 -18.79
CA GLY A 44 -25.86 6.28 -19.01
C GLY A 44 -25.64 7.46 -18.06
N GLY A 45 -24.46 8.09 -18.18
CA GLY A 45 -23.99 9.16 -17.29
C GLY A 45 -22.98 8.70 -16.23
N GLY A 46 -22.56 9.63 -15.37
CA GLY A 46 -21.57 9.40 -14.31
C GLY A 46 -22.17 8.85 -13.00
N TRP A 47 -21.28 8.56 -12.04
CA TRP A 47 -21.66 8.18 -10.68
C TRP A 47 -22.11 9.40 -9.88
N LEU A 48 -23.29 9.31 -9.26
CA LEU A 48 -23.89 10.32 -8.41
C LEU A 48 -23.88 9.87 -6.95
N SER A 49 -23.83 10.81 -6.02
CA SER A 49 -23.97 10.51 -4.58
C SER A 49 -25.44 10.59 -4.18
N ALA A 50 -25.92 9.59 -3.45
CA ALA A 50 -27.21 9.65 -2.78
C ALA A 50 -27.20 10.73 -1.70
N LYS A 51 -28.39 11.23 -1.35
CA LYS A 51 -28.53 12.16 -0.24
C LYS A 51 -28.12 11.48 1.06
N ASP A 52 -27.48 12.23 1.96
CA ASP A 52 -26.86 11.69 3.18
C ASP A 52 -27.86 11.02 4.14
N ASP A 53 -29.11 11.49 4.14
CA ASP A 53 -30.23 10.95 4.92
C ASP A 53 -30.78 9.64 4.36
N TRP A 54 -30.48 9.31 3.10
CA TRP A 54 -30.98 8.10 2.46
C TRP A 54 -30.18 6.88 2.91
N LYS A 55 -30.92 5.86 3.36
CA LYS A 55 -30.37 4.55 3.71
C LYS A 55 -30.59 3.59 2.55
N LEU A 56 -29.51 3.02 2.04
CA LEU A 56 -29.57 1.93 1.08
C LEU A 56 -30.18 0.70 1.77
N THR A 57 -31.24 0.16 1.19
CA THR A 57 -31.92 -1.02 1.76
C THR A 57 -31.27 -2.31 1.25
N ASP A 58 -31.36 -3.37 2.05
CA ASP A 58 -30.89 -4.70 1.64
C ASP A 58 -31.61 -5.19 0.38
N THR A 59 -32.88 -4.79 0.18
CA THR A 59 -33.63 -5.08 -1.05
C THR A 59 -33.01 -4.45 -2.29
N GLU A 60 -32.56 -3.19 -2.21
CA GLU A 60 -31.90 -2.54 -3.36
C GLU A 60 -30.54 -3.15 -3.67
N ILE A 61 -29.77 -3.52 -2.63
CA ILE A 61 -28.50 -4.26 -2.81
C ILE A 61 -28.77 -5.59 -3.52
N LEU A 62 -29.72 -6.39 -3.02
CA LEU A 62 -30.04 -7.70 -3.60
C LEU A 62 -30.61 -7.58 -5.02
N LYS A 63 -31.39 -6.54 -5.35
CA LYS A 63 -31.81 -6.26 -6.74
C LYS A 63 -30.64 -6.02 -7.66
N ALA A 64 -29.66 -5.24 -7.21
CA ALA A 64 -28.44 -4.96 -7.98
C ALA A 64 -27.60 -6.24 -8.16
N THR A 65 -27.41 -7.02 -7.10
CA THR A 65 -26.72 -8.33 -7.12
C THR A 65 -27.42 -9.34 -8.03
N ALA A 66 -28.76 -9.33 -8.09
CA ALA A 66 -29.53 -10.17 -9.00
C ALA A 66 -29.59 -9.67 -10.44
N CYS A 67 -28.93 -8.55 -10.77
CA CYS A 67 -28.97 -7.91 -12.08
C CYS A 67 -30.38 -7.48 -12.54
N VAL A 68 -31.29 -7.22 -11.59
CA VAL A 68 -32.70 -6.82 -11.87
C VAL A 68 -33.05 -5.44 -11.34
N HIS A 69 -32.05 -4.65 -10.92
CA HIS A 69 -32.30 -3.28 -10.52
C HIS A 69 -32.81 -2.46 -11.72
N PRO A 70 -33.98 -1.83 -11.65
CA PRO A 70 -34.65 -1.29 -12.84
C PRO A 70 -34.07 0.03 -13.38
N LYS A 71 -33.09 0.62 -12.71
CA LYS A 71 -32.74 2.05 -12.90
C LYS A 71 -31.28 2.38 -12.69
N PHE A 72 -30.61 1.71 -11.74
CA PHE A 72 -29.28 2.12 -11.30
C PHE A 72 -28.33 0.93 -11.15
N TYR A 73 -27.06 1.17 -11.46
CA TYR A 73 -25.97 0.50 -10.76
C TYR A 73 -25.76 1.16 -9.40
N LEU A 74 -25.38 0.37 -8.42
CA LEU A 74 -25.17 0.82 -7.04
C LEU A 74 -23.72 0.64 -6.62
N GLY A 75 -23.27 1.50 -5.72
CA GLY A 75 -21.97 1.42 -5.07
C GLY A 75 -22.07 1.97 -3.65
N THR A 76 -21.11 1.64 -2.80
CA THR A 76 -21.10 2.10 -1.42
C THR A 76 -19.78 2.76 -1.06
N ARG A 77 -19.85 3.73 -0.16
CA ARG A 77 -18.67 4.35 0.45
C ARG A 77 -18.26 3.57 1.69
N ALA A 78 -17.04 3.79 2.12
CA ALA A 78 -16.56 3.15 3.33
C ALA A 78 -17.27 3.68 4.58
N GLY A 79 -17.57 2.78 5.52
CA GLY A 79 -17.92 3.16 6.88
C GLY A 79 -16.68 3.56 7.70
N LYS A 80 -16.82 3.59 9.03
CA LYS A 80 -15.68 3.79 9.95
C LYS A 80 -14.73 2.58 9.98
N ALA A 81 -15.27 1.39 9.74
CA ALA A 81 -14.54 0.13 9.65
C ALA A 81 -15.04 -0.68 8.46
N SER A 82 -14.19 -1.55 7.93
CA SER A 82 -14.47 -2.43 6.80
C SER A 82 -13.92 -3.82 7.08
N LYS A 83 -14.63 -4.86 6.63
CA LYS A 83 -14.14 -6.25 6.61
C LYS A 83 -13.33 -6.59 5.36
N TYR A 84 -13.16 -5.63 4.46
CA TYR A 84 -12.44 -5.85 3.21
C TYR A 84 -11.69 -4.61 2.75
N ALA A 85 -10.66 -4.83 1.94
CA ALA A 85 -10.04 -3.84 1.07
C ALA A 85 -10.20 -4.27 -0.39
N VAL A 86 -10.16 -3.30 -1.30
CA VAL A 86 -10.13 -3.54 -2.74
C VAL A 86 -9.04 -2.70 -3.37
N LEU A 87 -8.20 -3.33 -4.17
CA LEU A 87 -7.32 -2.65 -5.10
C LEU A 87 -8.01 -2.63 -6.45
N ASP A 88 -8.34 -1.44 -6.94
CA ASP A 88 -9.03 -1.21 -8.20
C ASP A 88 -8.00 -0.80 -9.26
N ILE A 89 -7.93 -1.60 -10.34
CA ILE A 89 -6.97 -1.49 -11.42
C ILE A 89 -7.76 -1.30 -12.72
N ASP A 90 -7.79 -0.08 -13.21
CA ASP A 90 -8.46 0.24 -14.47
C ASP A 90 -7.80 -0.42 -15.68
N THR A 91 -8.56 -0.68 -16.74
CA THR A 91 -8.06 -1.30 -17.99
C THR A 91 -6.93 -0.51 -18.66
N GLY A 92 -6.85 0.81 -18.43
CA GLY A 92 -5.78 1.67 -18.92
C GLY A 92 -4.58 1.79 -17.96
N SER A 93 -4.61 1.08 -16.84
CA SER A 93 -3.54 1.08 -15.84
C SER A 93 -2.30 0.39 -16.35
N GLN A 94 -1.12 0.92 -16.01
CA GLN A 94 0.15 0.20 -16.21
C GLN A 94 0.21 -1.14 -15.45
N TYR A 95 -0.64 -1.31 -14.44
CA TYR A 95 -0.73 -2.53 -13.63
C TYR A 95 -1.75 -3.54 -14.18
N HIS A 96 -2.51 -3.19 -15.22
CA HIS A 96 -3.44 -4.09 -15.91
C HIS A 96 -2.70 -5.05 -16.86
N THR A 97 -1.74 -5.77 -16.31
CA THR A 97 -0.91 -6.75 -17.01
C THR A 97 -0.55 -7.87 -16.05
N LYS A 98 -0.15 -9.04 -16.57
CA LYS A 98 0.30 -10.16 -15.72
C LYS A 98 1.45 -9.75 -14.81
N ALA A 99 2.45 -9.04 -15.36
CA ALA A 99 3.59 -8.56 -14.59
C ALA A 99 3.18 -7.53 -13.51
N GLY A 100 2.24 -6.62 -13.82
CA GLY A 100 1.72 -5.65 -12.87
C GLY A 100 0.97 -6.32 -11.72
N TYR A 101 0.07 -7.25 -12.04
CA TYR A 101 -0.67 -8.05 -11.07
C TYR A 101 0.28 -8.86 -10.16
N ASP A 102 1.23 -9.60 -10.75
CA ASP A 102 2.19 -10.40 -9.99
C ASP A 102 3.04 -9.54 -9.05
N LYS A 103 3.39 -8.31 -9.48
CA LYS A 103 4.11 -7.35 -8.63
C LYS A 103 3.28 -6.91 -7.43
N ILE A 104 1.98 -6.62 -7.64
CA ILE A 104 1.05 -6.25 -6.56
C ILE A 104 0.90 -7.40 -5.57
N VAL A 105 0.60 -8.61 -6.06
CA VAL A 105 0.41 -9.80 -5.21
C VAL A 105 1.69 -10.13 -4.44
N SER A 106 2.85 -10.11 -5.10
CA SER A 106 4.13 -10.35 -4.42
C SER A 106 4.39 -9.33 -3.30
N LEU A 107 3.93 -8.08 -3.45
CA LEU A 107 4.07 -7.07 -2.41
C LEU A 107 3.09 -7.29 -1.25
N LEU A 108 1.86 -7.70 -1.54
CA LEU A 108 0.86 -8.09 -0.53
C LEU A 108 1.38 -9.26 0.32
N GLU A 109 1.89 -10.31 -0.31
CA GLU A 109 2.49 -11.47 0.36
C GLU A 109 3.67 -11.06 1.25
N LYS A 110 4.59 -10.24 0.73
CA LYS A 110 5.71 -9.69 1.52
C LYS A 110 5.25 -8.90 2.74
N ALA A 111 4.13 -8.19 2.63
CA ALA A 111 3.54 -7.43 3.73
C ALA A 111 2.74 -8.30 4.71
N GLY A 112 2.55 -9.59 4.44
CA GLY A 112 1.83 -10.53 5.31
C GLY A 112 0.33 -10.62 5.04
N ILE A 113 -0.11 -10.21 3.85
CA ILE A 113 -1.45 -10.51 3.30
C ILE A 113 -1.28 -11.72 2.39
N GLU A 114 -1.91 -12.84 2.76
CA GLU A 114 -1.65 -14.15 2.14
C GLU A 114 -2.75 -14.53 1.15
N GLU A 115 -3.98 -14.07 1.41
CA GLU A 115 -5.16 -14.45 0.63
C GLU A 115 -5.83 -13.24 -0.03
N HIS A 116 -6.27 -13.41 -1.27
CA HIS A 116 -7.00 -12.41 -2.05
C HIS A 116 -7.80 -13.04 -3.19
N ASN A 117 -8.80 -12.31 -3.70
CA ASN A 117 -9.60 -12.74 -4.86
C ASN A 117 -9.54 -11.71 -5.98
N LEU A 118 -9.41 -12.19 -7.22
CA LEU A 118 -9.34 -11.36 -8.41
C LEU A 118 -10.64 -11.44 -9.22
N TYR A 119 -11.23 -10.28 -9.50
CA TYR A 119 -12.44 -10.16 -10.28
C TYR A 119 -12.31 -9.12 -11.38
N ARG A 120 -13.08 -9.29 -12.46
CA ARG A 120 -13.41 -8.19 -13.38
C ARG A 120 -14.50 -7.33 -12.72
N SER A 121 -14.30 -6.03 -12.65
CA SER A 121 -15.19 -5.09 -11.96
C SER A 121 -16.45 -4.75 -12.76
N SER A 122 -16.33 -4.73 -14.10
CA SER A 122 -17.42 -4.44 -15.05
C SER A 122 -17.06 -4.82 -16.49
N TYR A 123 -17.97 -4.59 -17.44
CA TYR A 123 -17.69 -4.73 -18.87
C TYR A 123 -16.55 -3.85 -19.40
N SER A 124 -16.11 -2.82 -18.66
CA SER A 124 -14.93 -2.03 -19.04
C SER A 124 -13.63 -2.84 -19.01
N GLY A 125 -13.61 -3.98 -18.30
CA GLY A 125 -12.45 -4.86 -18.18
C GLY A 125 -11.53 -4.58 -16.98
N GLY A 126 -11.82 -3.55 -16.18
CA GLY A 126 -11.02 -3.23 -14.98
C GLY A 126 -11.04 -4.39 -13.98
N TRP A 127 -10.00 -4.47 -13.13
CA TRP A 127 -9.83 -5.53 -12.14
C TRP A 127 -10.02 -5.01 -10.72
N HIS A 128 -10.70 -5.81 -9.91
CA HIS A 128 -10.74 -5.64 -8.47
C HIS A 128 -10.01 -6.80 -7.79
N ILE A 129 -9.01 -6.49 -6.98
CA ILE A 129 -8.40 -7.45 -6.05
C ILE A 129 -9.02 -7.24 -4.67
N TYR A 130 -9.88 -8.16 -4.24
CA TYR A 130 -10.49 -8.13 -2.92
C TYR A 130 -9.61 -8.83 -1.90
N ILE A 131 -9.45 -8.20 -0.74
CA ILE A 131 -8.74 -8.73 0.42
C ILE A 131 -9.73 -8.71 1.58
N PHE A 132 -10.14 -9.89 2.06
CA PHE A 132 -11.10 -10.03 3.15
C PHE A 132 -10.39 -10.22 4.50
N PHE A 133 -11.04 -9.78 5.57
CA PHE A 133 -10.57 -9.91 6.94
C PHE A 133 -11.65 -10.53 7.83
N ASP A 134 -11.24 -11.43 8.73
CA ASP A 134 -12.12 -12.11 9.70
C ASP A 134 -12.80 -11.13 10.69
N ALA A 135 -12.17 -9.96 10.91
CA ALA A 135 -12.68 -8.89 11.76
C ALA A 135 -12.60 -7.52 11.08
N PRO A 136 -13.54 -6.59 11.38
CA PRO A 136 -13.52 -5.24 10.83
C PRO A 136 -12.25 -4.46 11.22
N VAL A 137 -11.60 -3.87 10.21
CA VAL A 137 -10.44 -2.98 10.37
C VAL A 137 -10.89 -1.52 10.17
N SER A 138 -10.32 -0.59 10.93
CA SER A 138 -10.51 0.86 10.73
C SER A 138 -10.26 1.25 9.27
N SER A 139 -11.28 1.76 8.58
CA SER A 139 -11.21 2.07 7.14
C SER A 139 -10.14 3.10 6.81
N ARG A 140 -9.92 4.05 7.73
CA ARG A 140 -8.86 5.08 7.60
C ARG A 140 -7.47 4.48 7.75
N ASP A 141 -7.30 3.56 8.70
CA ASP A 141 -5.99 2.94 8.91
C ASP A 141 -5.71 1.95 7.79
N LEU A 142 -6.70 1.20 7.32
CA LEU A 142 -6.59 0.31 6.17
C LEU A 142 -6.14 1.06 4.91
N TYR A 143 -6.81 2.16 4.57
CA TYR A 143 -6.41 3.05 3.47
C TYR A 143 -4.98 3.55 3.63
N ARG A 144 -4.64 4.08 4.81
CA ARG A 144 -3.31 4.67 5.07
C ARG A 144 -2.21 3.63 4.92
N GLN A 145 -2.39 2.43 5.48
CA GLN A 145 -1.36 1.39 5.42
C GLN A 145 -1.15 0.88 3.99
N PHE A 146 -2.22 0.61 3.23
CA PHE A 146 -2.07 0.21 1.83
C PHE A 146 -1.49 1.33 0.96
N HIS A 147 -2.00 2.56 1.10
CA HIS A 147 -1.45 3.70 0.37
C HIS A 147 0.05 3.88 0.67
N GLN A 148 0.45 3.83 1.94
CA GLN A 148 1.85 3.96 2.32
C GLN A 148 2.70 2.78 1.80
N LEU A 149 2.19 1.54 1.88
CA LEU A 149 2.84 0.36 1.30
C LEU A 149 3.14 0.57 -0.19
N PHE A 150 2.10 0.87 -0.98
CA PHE A 150 2.25 1.00 -2.42
C PHE A 150 3.15 2.20 -2.80
N THR A 151 3.00 3.36 -2.13
CA THR A 151 3.87 4.51 -2.37
C THR A 151 5.34 4.25 -1.98
N LEU A 152 5.60 3.48 -0.91
CA LEU A 152 6.98 3.14 -0.51
C LEU A 152 7.69 2.26 -1.55
N HIS A 153 6.93 1.49 -2.33
CA HIS A 153 7.42 0.62 -3.39
C HIS A 153 7.17 1.20 -4.80
N ASP A 154 7.03 2.52 -4.91
CA ASP A 154 6.93 3.30 -6.15
C ASP A 154 5.76 2.91 -7.06
N PHE A 155 4.65 2.46 -6.45
CA PHE A 155 3.39 2.36 -7.17
C PHE A 155 2.73 3.73 -7.30
N GLU A 156 2.18 3.99 -8.48
CA GLU A 156 1.40 5.18 -8.80
C GLU A 156 -0.04 4.97 -8.31
N VAL A 157 -0.28 5.34 -7.05
CA VAL A 157 -1.60 5.29 -6.41
C VAL A 157 -2.39 6.54 -6.80
N THR A 158 -2.98 6.51 -8.00
CA THR A 158 -3.79 7.60 -8.55
C THR A 158 -5.00 7.04 -9.30
N LYS A 159 -6.01 7.90 -9.47
CA LYS A 159 -7.22 7.57 -10.24
C LYS A 159 -6.85 7.19 -11.68
N GLY A 160 -7.42 6.12 -12.22
CA GLY A 160 -7.09 5.64 -13.56
C GLY A 160 -5.92 4.64 -13.60
N GLN A 161 -5.23 4.42 -12.49
CA GLN A 161 -4.07 3.52 -12.39
C GLN A 161 -4.25 2.46 -11.30
N LEU A 162 -4.20 2.87 -10.03
CA LEU A 162 -4.38 2.00 -8.88
C LEU A 162 -5.10 2.79 -7.79
N GLU A 163 -6.39 2.52 -7.63
CA GLU A 163 -7.19 3.09 -6.55
C GLU A 163 -7.32 2.08 -5.39
N ILE A 164 -7.37 2.59 -4.16
CA ILE A 164 -7.40 1.77 -2.95
C ILE A 164 -8.69 2.05 -2.20
N PHE A 165 -9.46 1.00 -1.93
CA PHE A 165 -10.67 1.04 -1.14
C PHE A 165 -10.51 0.20 0.12
N PRO A 166 -11.08 0.60 1.27
CA PRO A 166 -11.88 1.80 1.49
C PRO A 166 -11.07 3.09 1.33
N ASN A 167 -11.65 4.13 0.70
CA ASN A 167 -11.06 5.48 0.67
C ASN A 167 -12.00 6.43 1.44
N PRO A 168 -11.79 6.68 2.74
CA PRO A 168 -12.70 7.46 3.55
C PRO A 168 -12.59 8.99 3.34
N GLY A 169 -11.68 9.47 2.49
CA GLY A 169 -11.43 10.90 2.30
C GLY A 169 -10.84 11.58 3.55
N VAL A 170 -10.37 12.81 3.39
CA VAL A 170 -9.84 13.62 4.52
C VAL A 170 -10.87 14.62 5.02
N LYS A 171 -11.51 15.34 4.09
CA LYS A 171 -12.55 16.36 4.34
C LYS A 171 -13.82 16.12 3.51
N SER A 172 -13.88 15.00 2.79
CA SER A 172 -15.01 14.57 1.98
C SER A 172 -15.53 13.24 2.51
N LEU A 173 -16.65 12.77 1.97
CA LEU A 173 -17.19 11.42 2.23
C LEU A 173 -16.33 10.30 1.62
N GLY A 174 -15.18 10.63 1.02
CA GLY A 174 -14.29 9.67 0.39
C GLY A 174 -14.68 9.30 -1.04
N GLN A 175 -14.21 8.16 -1.53
CA GLN A 175 -14.62 7.55 -2.79
C GLN A 175 -15.54 6.34 -2.54
N GLY A 176 -16.47 6.11 -3.47
CA GLY A 176 -17.40 4.99 -3.40
C GLY A 176 -16.99 3.93 -4.41
N LEU A 177 -17.18 2.67 -4.04
CA LEU A 177 -16.88 1.52 -4.88
C LEU A 177 -18.18 0.89 -5.37
N ARG A 178 -18.25 0.54 -6.65
CA ARG A 178 -19.37 -0.22 -7.21
C ARG A 178 -19.54 -1.55 -6.45
N LEU A 179 -20.78 -1.92 -6.14
CA LEU A 179 -21.07 -3.22 -5.51
C LEU A 179 -20.65 -4.37 -6.43
N PRO A 180 -20.03 -5.45 -5.90
CA PRO A 180 -19.70 -6.64 -6.68
C PRO A 180 -20.98 -7.35 -7.15
N LEU A 181 -20.84 -8.30 -8.09
CA LEU A 181 -21.93 -9.14 -8.63
C LEU A 181 -23.00 -8.42 -9.48
N GLN A 182 -22.80 -7.16 -9.81
CA GLN A 182 -23.62 -6.45 -10.80
C GLN A 182 -23.17 -6.78 -12.24
N PRO A 183 -23.95 -6.43 -13.28
CA PRO A 183 -23.64 -6.79 -14.67
C PRO A 183 -22.20 -6.49 -15.12
N GLY A 184 -21.58 -7.46 -15.78
CA GLY A 184 -20.19 -7.42 -16.22
C GLY A 184 -19.15 -7.76 -15.15
N PHE A 185 -19.57 -8.09 -13.92
CA PHE A 185 -18.67 -8.71 -12.94
C PHE A 185 -18.24 -10.10 -13.42
N ALA A 186 -17.01 -10.54 -13.15
CA ALA A 186 -16.59 -11.89 -13.49
C ALA A 186 -15.46 -12.39 -12.59
N TRP A 187 -15.37 -13.70 -12.39
CA TRP A 187 -14.25 -14.35 -11.71
C TRP A 187 -13.10 -14.53 -12.70
N LEU A 188 -11.90 -14.09 -12.32
CA LEU A 188 -10.71 -14.22 -13.15
C LEU A 188 -9.78 -15.28 -12.56
N ALA A 189 -9.12 -16.06 -13.42
CA ALA A 189 -8.07 -16.98 -13.00
C ALA A 189 -6.75 -16.21 -12.74
N PRO A 190 -6.18 -16.20 -11.53
CA PRO A 190 -4.96 -15.43 -11.21
C PRO A 190 -3.76 -15.71 -12.11
N HIS A 191 -3.62 -16.93 -12.63
CA HIS A 191 -2.47 -17.33 -13.45
C HIS A 191 -2.56 -16.84 -14.90
N SER A 192 -3.76 -16.83 -15.50
CA SER A 192 -3.96 -16.47 -16.91
C SER A 192 -4.63 -15.10 -17.09
N LEU A 193 -5.24 -14.56 -16.04
CA LEU A 193 -6.07 -13.35 -16.04
C LEU A 193 -7.28 -13.42 -16.97
N VAL A 194 -7.65 -14.63 -17.39
CA VAL A 194 -8.81 -14.91 -18.24
C VAL A 194 -10.05 -15.09 -17.35
N VAL A 195 -11.20 -14.68 -17.87
CA VAL A 195 -12.51 -14.94 -17.25
C VAL A 195 -12.72 -16.45 -17.11
N ARG A 196 -12.84 -16.90 -15.87
CA ARG A 196 -13.21 -18.26 -15.51
C ARG A 196 -14.72 -18.43 -15.62
N GLU A 197 -15.45 -17.50 -15.01
CA GLU A 197 -16.91 -17.52 -14.92
C GLU A 197 -17.43 -16.09 -15.00
N ASP A 198 -18.37 -15.84 -15.92
CA ASP A 198 -19.03 -14.55 -16.05
C ASP A 198 -20.26 -14.50 -15.12
N ARG A 199 -20.44 -13.39 -14.41
CA ARG A 199 -21.61 -13.20 -13.53
C ARG A 199 -22.91 -13.37 -14.31
N ASP A 200 -22.96 -12.91 -15.56
CA ASP A 200 -24.20 -12.91 -16.33
C ASP A 200 -24.63 -14.31 -16.81
N GLU A 201 -23.71 -15.28 -16.75
CA GLU A 201 -23.98 -16.70 -17.06
C GLU A 201 -24.48 -17.49 -15.84
N LEU A 202 -24.33 -16.93 -14.63
CA LEU A 202 -24.74 -17.57 -13.39
C LEU A 202 -26.12 -17.11 -12.93
N SER A 203 -26.88 -18.02 -12.31
CA SER A 203 -28.07 -17.59 -11.56
C SER A 203 -27.67 -16.67 -10.40
N PRO A 204 -28.55 -15.73 -9.97
CA PRO A 204 -28.26 -14.87 -8.81
C PRO A 204 -27.87 -15.63 -7.55
N GLU A 205 -28.52 -16.76 -7.31
CA GLU A 205 -28.17 -17.66 -6.22
C GLU A 205 -26.73 -18.19 -6.33
N GLN A 206 -26.36 -18.77 -7.47
CA GLN A 206 -25.03 -19.34 -7.66
C GLN A 206 -23.93 -18.29 -7.49
N ALA A 207 -24.13 -17.11 -8.08
CA ALA A 207 -23.18 -16.01 -7.98
C ALA A 207 -22.99 -15.51 -6.55
N LEU A 208 -24.09 -15.39 -5.78
CA LEU A 208 -24.02 -15.00 -4.37
C LEU A 208 -23.28 -16.03 -3.53
N LEU A 209 -23.64 -17.32 -3.67
CA LEU A 209 -23.02 -18.40 -2.92
C LEU A 209 -21.53 -18.55 -3.25
N GLN A 210 -21.16 -18.35 -4.51
CA GLN A 210 -19.76 -18.41 -4.94
C GLN A 210 -18.95 -17.24 -4.37
N PHE A 211 -19.46 -16.01 -4.44
CA PHE A 211 -18.76 -14.87 -3.86
C PHE A 211 -18.59 -15.00 -2.34
N VAL A 212 -19.62 -15.50 -1.64
CA VAL A 212 -19.51 -15.73 -0.19
C VAL A 212 -18.52 -16.84 0.13
N ARG A 213 -18.48 -17.91 -0.66
CA ARG A 213 -17.45 -18.95 -0.54
C ARG A 213 -16.05 -18.37 -0.72
N ASP A 214 -15.85 -17.47 -1.69
CA ASP A 214 -14.57 -16.79 -1.87
C ASP A 214 -14.17 -16.03 -0.60
N ILE A 215 -15.11 -15.32 0.05
CA ILE A 215 -14.86 -14.65 1.35
C ILE A 215 -14.38 -15.69 2.37
N GLU A 216 -15.20 -16.71 2.64
CA GLU A 216 -14.95 -17.72 3.68
C GLU A 216 -13.65 -18.49 3.48
N CYS A 217 -13.24 -18.73 2.22
CA CYS A 217 -12.00 -19.44 1.90
C CYS A 217 -10.75 -18.57 1.91
N SER A 218 -10.88 -17.23 1.93
CA SER A 218 -9.76 -16.29 1.75
C SER A 218 -9.70 -15.19 2.83
N GLU A 219 -10.40 -15.37 3.95
CA GLU A 219 -10.34 -14.41 5.05
C GLU A 219 -8.92 -14.37 5.64
N ASN A 220 -8.31 -13.19 5.63
CA ASN A 220 -7.08 -12.96 6.35
C ASN A 220 -7.40 -12.71 7.83
N PRO A 221 -6.79 -13.45 8.77
CA PRO A 221 -6.91 -13.15 10.18
C PRO A 221 -6.53 -11.71 10.52
N TYR A 222 -7.19 -11.09 11.50
CA TYR A 222 -6.98 -9.69 11.87
C TYR A 222 -5.51 -9.34 12.17
N HIS A 223 -4.74 -10.29 12.70
CA HIS A 223 -3.31 -10.10 12.95
C HIS A 223 -2.47 -9.96 11.67
N HIS A 224 -2.96 -10.37 10.50
CA HIS A 224 -2.33 -10.09 9.19
C HIS A 224 -2.30 -8.58 8.92
N PHE A 225 -3.35 -7.84 9.28
CA PHE A 225 -3.33 -6.37 9.20
C PHE A 225 -2.25 -5.76 10.11
N HIS A 226 -2.04 -6.32 11.30
CA HIS A 226 -0.94 -5.89 12.18
C HIS A 226 0.44 -6.21 11.60
N ARG A 227 0.59 -7.35 10.91
CA ARG A 227 1.83 -7.68 10.16
C ARG A 227 2.08 -6.67 9.04
N LEU A 228 1.05 -6.35 8.24
CA LEU A 228 1.09 -5.30 7.21
C LEU A 228 1.55 -3.97 7.80
N ARG A 229 0.90 -3.52 8.88
CA ARG A 229 1.25 -2.26 9.53
C ARG A 229 2.68 -2.25 10.05
N ALA A 230 3.11 -3.31 10.74
CA ALA A 230 4.48 -3.42 11.24
C ALA A 230 5.52 -3.51 10.10
N PHE A 231 5.16 -4.12 8.97
CA PHE A 231 5.98 -4.11 7.77
C PHE A 231 6.12 -2.68 7.23
N VAL A 232 5.01 -1.97 7.00
CA VAL A 232 5.01 -0.59 6.50
C VAL A 232 5.80 0.34 7.41
N GLU A 233 5.60 0.28 8.73
CA GLU A 233 6.34 1.11 9.69
C GLU A 233 7.86 0.83 9.65
N ARG A 234 8.27 -0.45 9.57
CA ARG A 234 9.69 -0.83 9.43
C ARG A 234 10.29 -0.37 8.09
N THR A 235 9.55 -0.55 7.01
CA THR A 235 9.96 -0.16 5.65
C THR A 235 10.12 1.36 5.55
N ALA A 236 9.17 2.13 6.09
CA ALA A 236 9.25 3.58 6.17
C ALA A 236 10.46 4.06 6.98
N ALA A 237 10.64 3.52 8.19
CA ALA A 237 11.78 3.86 9.04
C ALA A 237 13.12 3.52 8.37
N THR A 238 13.19 2.38 7.67
CA THR A 238 14.39 1.97 6.93
C THR A 238 14.70 2.96 5.81
N ARG A 239 13.70 3.37 5.04
CA ARG A 239 13.84 4.37 3.98
C ARG A 239 14.30 5.73 4.54
N GLU A 240 13.72 6.18 5.64
CA GLU A 240 14.14 7.42 6.30
C GLU A 240 15.60 7.38 6.77
N VAL A 241 16.03 6.27 7.39
CA VAL A 241 17.42 6.07 7.79
C VAL A 241 18.36 6.07 6.58
N ILE A 242 17.94 5.45 5.47
CA ILE A 242 18.72 5.45 4.22
C ILE A 242 18.86 6.86 3.66
N VAL A 243 17.75 7.60 3.53
CA VAL A 243 17.76 8.99 3.02
C VAL A 243 18.64 9.88 3.90
N ALA A 244 18.51 9.77 5.23
CA ALA A 244 19.35 10.51 6.17
C ALA A 244 20.84 10.15 6.04
N LYS A 245 21.18 8.88 5.85
CA LYS A 245 22.58 8.42 5.67
C LYS A 245 23.19 8.88 4.35
N VAL A 246 22.43 8.85 3.26
CA VAL A 246 22.92 9.38 1.97
C VAL A 246 23.16 10.90 2.09
N ALA A 247 22.32 11.60 2.87
CA ALA A 247 22.45 13.02 3.15
C ALA A 247 23.58 13.38 4.15
N THR A 248 24.02 12.46 5.02
CA THR A 248 25.05 12.73 6.04
C THR A 248 26.23 11.73 5.97
N PRO A 249 27.45 12.18 5.66
CA PRO A 249 28.61 11.30 5.53
C PRO A 249 29.20 11.01 6.92
N LYS A 250 28.57 10.13 7.73
CA LYS A 250 29.24 9.55 8.90
C LYS A 250 28.84 8.09 9.16
N PRO A 251 29.74 7.31 9.79
CA PRO A 251 29.76 5.89 9.54
C PRO A 251 29.31 5.09 10.79
N LEU A 252 28.50 4.04 10.62
CA LEU A 252 28.06 3.11 11.69
C LEU A 252 27.88 1.70 11.13
N GLY A 253 28.55 0.70 11.74
CA GLY A 253 28.76 -0.62 11.16
C GLY A 253 27.85 -1.76 11.65
N GLN A 254 27.88 -2.88 10.91
CA GLN A 254 28.19 -4.23 11.42
C GLN A 254 28.49 -5.17 10.22
N VAL A 255 29.52 -6.01 10.36
CA VAL A 255 30.16 -6.86 9.34
C VAL A 255 29.52 -8.24 9.26
N LEU A 256 29.37 -8.77 8.03
CA LEU A 256 29.22 -10.20 7.75
C LEU A 256 30.31 -10.61 6.73
N SER A 257 31.20 -11.51 7.13
CA SER A 257 32.22 -12.09 6.26
C SER A 257 31.62 -13.16 5.34
N ILE A 258 31.99 -13.13 4.05
CA ILE A 258 31.64 -14.18 3.08
C ILE A 258 32.89 -14.98 2.69
N ARG A 259 32.70 -16.32 2.61
CA ARG A 259 33.64 -17.42 2.31
C ARG A 259 34.24 -17.40 0.88
N PRO A 260 35.26 -18.23 0.56
CA PRO A 260 36.28 -17.92 -0.45
C PRO A 260 36.01 -18.35 -1.90
N ASP A 261 36.88 -17.75 -2.75
CA ASP A 261 37.40 -18.03 -4.09
C ASP A 261 36.48 -18.15 -5.33
N ALA A 262 36.69 -17.19 -6.23
CA ALA A 262 36.64 -17.34 -7.69
C ALA A 262 37.68 -16.38 -8.31
N ASN A 263 38.16 -16.71 -9.51
CA ASN A 263 39.13 -15.90 -10.25
C ASN A 263 38.67 -14.44 -10.34
N PRO A 264 39.47 -13.47 -9.86
CA PRO A 264 39.05 -12.08 -9.83
C PRO A 264 39.02 -11.50 -11.25
N VAL A 265 38.01 -10.66 -11.51
CA VAL A 265 37.83 -9.96 -12.79
C VAL A 265 38.11 -8.47 -12.55
N GLY A 266 39.17 -7.95 -13.18
CA GLY A 266 39.46 -6.51 -13.24
C GLY A 266 40.92 -6.16 -13.49
N ASN A 267 41.20 -4.88 -13.72
CA ASN A 267 42.56 -4.36 -13.88
C ASN A 267 43.40 -4.58 -12.59
N PRO A 268 44.69 -4.95 -12.68
CA PRO A 268 45.63 -5.05 -11.55
C PRO A 268 45.51 -3.96 -10.47
N ASP A 269 45.36 -2.70 -10.85
CA ASP A 269 45.27 -1.58 -9.89
C ASP A 269 43.97 -1.64 -9.08
N ALA A 270 42.83 -1.88 -9.75
CA ALA A 270 41.54 -2.04 -9.08
C ALA A 270 41.51 -3.28 -8.17
N LEU A 271 42.25 -4.32 -8.55
CA LEU A 271 42.41 -5.53 -7.75
C LEU A 271 43.15 -5.25 -6.43
N ASP A 272 44.23 -4.46 -6.50
CA ASP A 272 45.01 -4.09 -5.32
C ASP A 272 44.18 -3.23 -4.35
N ASP A 273 43.44 -2.25 -4.87
CA ASP A 273 42.58 -1.39 -4.05
C ASP A 273 41.43 -2.16 -3.40
N VAL A 274 40.76 -3.07 -4.10
CA VAL A 274 39.73 -3.94 -3.50
C VAL A 274 40.34 -4.84 -2.43
N LYS A 275 41.54 -5.39 -2.63
CA LYS A 275 42.22 -6.20 -1.62
C LYS A 275 42.58 -5.40 -0.37
N LYS A 276 42.95 -4.12 -0.49
CA LYS A 276 43.18 -3.25 0.67
C LYS A 276 41.92 -3.10 1.52
N VAL A 277 40.75 -3.00 0.88
CA VAL A 277 39.47 -2.79 1.55
C VAL A 277 38.92 -4.07 2.19
N PHE A 278 38.92 -5.19 1.45
CA PHE A 278 38.27 -6.43 1.88
C PHE A 278 39.25 -7.48 2.43
N GLY A 279 40.55 -7.25 2.34
CA GLY A 279 41.61 -8.24 2.57
C GLY A 279 41.72 -9.28 1.44
N LYS A 280 40.58 -9.71 0.88
CA LYS A 280 40.47 -10.62 -0.28
C LYS A 280 39.31 -10.21 -1.17
N VAL A 281 39.40 -10.51 -2.47
CA VAL A 281 38.34 -10.15 -3.43
C VAL A 281 37.10 -11.02 -3.20
N PRO A 282 35.91 -10.42 -2.97
CA PRO A 282 34.66 -11.17 -2.85
C PRO A 282 34.30 -11.92 -4.13
N LYS A 283 33.69 -13.11 -3.97
CA LYS A 283 33.32 -13.97 -5.09
C LYS A 283 32.39 -13.27 -6.08
N GLY A 284 32.75 -13.31 -7.36
CA GLY A 284 31.95 -12.73 -8.45
C GLY A 284 32.03 -11.20 -8.55
N MET A 285 32.91 -10.55 -7.77
CA MET A 285 33.11 -9.10 -7.84
C MET A 285 33.91 -8.74 -9.09
N ASN A 286 33.35 -7.87 -9.92
CA ASN A 286 34.12 -7.07 -10.85
C ASN A 286 34.73 -5.88 -10.10
N CYS A 287 36.05 -5.81 -10.01
CA CYS A 287 36.76 -4.82 -9.20
C CYS A 287 36.64 -3.41 -9.81
N ASP A 288 36.78 -3.26 -11.13
CA ASP A 288 36.64 -1.97 -11.82
C ASP A 288 35.24 -1.37 -11.63
N THR A 289 34.20 -2.19 -11.80
CA THR A 289 32.81 -1.75 -11.58
C THR A 289 32.58 -1.33 -10.13
N TRP A 290 33.16 -2.05 -9.16
CA TRP A 290 33.03 -1.70 -7.75
C TRP A 290 33.72 -0.36 -7.42
N ILE A 291 34.94 -0.13 -7.94
CA ILE A 291 35.68 1.13 -7.76
C ILE A 291 34.93 2.31 -8.42
N LYS A 292 34.40 2.11 -9.64
CA LYS A 292 33.54 3.12 -10.29
C LYS A 292 32.31 3.43 -9.46
N GLY A 293 31.66 2.40 -8.89
CA GLY A 293 30.50 2.58 -8.02
C GLY A 293 30.84 3.36 -6.75
N ARG A 294 31.99 3.08 -6.12
CA ARG A 294 32.53 3.86 -4.99
C ARG A 294 32.69 5.33 -5.38
N HIS A 295 33.28 5.61 -6.54
CA HIS A 295 33.44 6.97 -7.05
C HIS A 295 32.09 7.67 -7.27
N TYR A 296 31.14 7.03 -7.94
CA TYR A 296 29.80 7.59 -8.17
C TYR A 296 29.02 7.80 -6.86
N TYR A 297 29.21 6.94 -5.85
CA TYR A 297 28.57 7.10 -4.55
C TYR A 297 29.07 8.34 -3.81
N GLN A 298 30.38 8.60 -3.86
CA GLN A 298 31.01 9.74 -3.21
C GLN A 298 30.75 11.04 -3.97
N ASN A 299 31.04 11.05 -5.27
CA ASN A 299 31.14 12.25 -6.10
C ASN A 299 29.95 12.46 -7.03
N GLY A 300 29.01 11.53 -7.12
CA GLY A 300 27.88 11.65 -8.04
C GLY A 300 28.30 11.59 -9.51
N LEU A 301 27.44 12.11 -10.39
CA LEU A 301 27.75 12.22 -11.82
C LEU A 301 28.75 13.37 -12.05
N THR A 302 29.83 13.07 -12.76
CA THR A 302 30.91 14.02 -13.07
C THR A 302 30.83 14.55 -14.50
N GLY A 303 30.06 13.89 -15.37
CA GLY A 303 29.85 14.29 -16.76
C GLY A 303 28.55 13.77 -17.37
N PRO A 304 28.16 14.31 -18.53
CA PRO A 304 26.93 13.91 -19.22
C PRO A 304 27.03 12.47 -19.75
N GLY A 305 25.88 11.78 -19.81
CA GLY A 305 25.80 10.42 -20.37
C GLY A 305 26.28 9.29 -19.43
N GLN A 306 26.84 9.61 -18.27
CA GLN A 306 27.34 8.62 -17.29
C GLN A 306 26.24 7.87 -16.53
N ARG A 307 24.96 8.27 -16.66
CA ARG A 307 23.85 7.75 -15.85
C ARG A 307 23.76 6.21 -15.86
N ALA A 308 23.77 5.59 -17.02
CA ALA A 308 23.60 4.13 -17.12
C ALA A 308 24.76 3.37 -16.47
N GLU A 309 26.00 3.82 -16.70
CA GLU A 309 27.18 3.25 -16.06
C GLU A 309 27.16 3.47 -14.54
N ALA A 310 26.76 4.67 -14.09
CA ALA A 310 26.63 4.98 -12.67
C ALA A 310 25.59 4.08 -11.99
N LEU A 311 24.42 3.86 -12.59
CA LEU A 311 23.39 2.96 -12.05
C LEU A 311 23.90 1.53 -11.90
N PHE A 312 24.55 0.99 -12.93
CA PHE A 312 25.13 -0.35 -12.90
C PHE A 312 26.22 -0.47 -11.85
N SER A 313 27.14 0.51 -11.81
CA SER A 313 28.29 0.51 -10.90
C SER A 313 27.87 0.72 -9.45
N LEU A 314 26.91 1.61 -9.18
CA LEU A 314 26.34 1.82 -7.85
C LEU A 314 25.60 0.57 -7.35
N SER A 315 24.82 -0.09 -8.21
CA SER A 315 24.15 -1.35 -7.87
C SER A 315 25.16 -2.41 -7.45
N HIS A 316 26.25 -2.57 -8.21
CA HIS A 316 27.33 -3.50 -7.89
C HIS A 316 28.10 -3.12 -6.63
N TYR A 317 28.40 -1.84 -6.43
CA TYR A 317 29.05 -1.33 -5.22
C TYR A 317 28.24 -1.60 -3.96
N LEU A 318 26.94 -1.26 -3.98
CA LEU A 318 26.03 -1.49 -2.86
C LEU A 318 25.76 -2.98 -2.62
N PHE A 319 25.80 -3.82 -3.66
CA PHE A 319 25.66 -5.26 -3.52
C PHE A 319 26.71 -5.87 -2.58
N TYR A 320 27.98 -5.46 -2.76
CA TYR A 320 29.08 -5.92 -1.91
C TYR A 320 29.32 -5.04 -0.68
N GLY A 321 28.81 -3.81 -0.68
CA GLY A 321 29.07 -2.82 0.37
C GLY A 321 30.50 -2.27 0.32
N ASP A 322 30.86 -1.53 1.37
CA ASP A 322 32.18 -0.91 1.52
C ASP A 322 32.59 -0.84 3.00
N PRO A 323 33.44 -1.77 3.46
CA PRO A 323 33.94 -1.80 4.83
C PRO A 323 34.72 -0.57 5.26
N GLU A 324 35.40 0.14 4.35
CA GLU A 324 36.20 1.32 4.69
C GLU A 324 35.29 2.53 4.91
N ASN A 325 34.26 2.68 4.08
CA ASN A 325 33.27 3.75 4.18
C ASN A 325 32.06 3.38 5.07
N LEU A 326 32.12 2.24 5.76
CA LEU A 326 31.04 1.65 6.58
C LEU A 326 29.68 1.55 5.85
N ILE A 327 29.72 1.19 4.57
CA ILE A 327 28.53 0.88 3.79
C ILE A 327 28.24 -0.60 3.91
N ARG A 328 27.04 -0.92 4.42
CA ARG A 328 26.55 -2.29 4.51
C ARG A 328 26.40 -2.90 3.11
N SER A 329 26.67 -4.20 2.99
CA SER A 329 26.32 -4.97 1.79
C SER A 329 24.81 -5.20 1.69
N TYR A 330 24.25 -4.85 0.54
CA TYR A 330 22.86 -5.10 0.19
C TYR A 330 22.84 -6.18 -0.89
N GLY A 331 23.05 -7.45 -0.50
CA GLY A 331 23.02 -8.59 -1.41
C GLY A 331 21.61 -8.95 -1.90
N TYR A 332 21.42 -10.17 -2.40
CA TYR A 332 20.10 -10.65 -2.81
C TYR A 332 19.04 -10.52 -1.70
N GLY A 333 17.83 -10.11 -2.05
CA GLY A 333 16.72 -9.87 -1.12
C GLY A 333 16.71 -8.47 -0.49
N ALA A 334 17.62 -7.58 -0.89
CA ALA A 334 17.68 -6.17 -0.48
C ALA A 334 17.60 -5.21 -1.67
N GLU A 335 16.84 -5.60 -2.71
CA GLU A 335 16.66 -4.85 -3.96
C GLU A 335 16.05 -3.47 -3.70
N ASP A 336 15.06 -3.39 -2.81
CA ASP A 336 14.36 -2.15 -2.47
C ASP A 336 15.30 -1.16 -1.77
N GLU A 337 16.12 -1.62 -0.80
CA GLU A 337 17.10 -0.77 -0.14
C GLU A 337 18.18 -0.28 -1.11
N ARG A 338 18.70 -1.15 -2.00
CA ARG A 338 19.61 -0.72 -3.07
C ARG A 338 18.96 0.34 -3.94
N LYS A 339 17.72 0.12 -4.36
CA LYS A 339 16.97 1.05 -5.22
C LYS A 339 16.87 2.41 -4.57
N TRP A 340 16.46 2.49 -3.31
CA TRP A 340 16.32 3.75 -2.59
C TRP A 340 17.66 4.48 -2.44
N ILE A 341 18.76 3.76 -2.14
CA ILE A 341 20.09 4.39 -2.04
C ILE A 341 20.52 4.95 -3.40
N ILE A 342 20.37 4.18 -4.47
CA ILE A 342 20.76 4.61 -5.82
C ILE A 342 19.92 5.81 -6.26
N ASP A 343 18.61 5.74 -6.05
CA ASP A 343 17.68 6.83 -6.38
C ASP A 343 18.05 8.11 -5.63
N GLU A 344 18.35 8.02 -4.33
CA GLU A 344 18.74 9.18 -3.52
C GLU A 344 20.10 9.74 -3.93
N VAL A 345 21.12 8.90 -4.15
CA VAL A 345 22.46 9.32 -4.62
C VAL A 345 22.35 10.05 -5.95
N ILE A 346 21.56 9.50 -6.88
CA ILE A 346 21.41 10.06 -8.21
C ILE A 346 20.57 11.36 -8.18
N LYS A 347 19.51 11.44 -7.37
CA LYS A 347 18.72 12.67 -7.20
C LYS A 347 19.51 13.80 -6.53
N THR A 348 20.34 13.47 -5.55
CA THR A 348 21.10 14.49 -4.80
C THR A 348 22.40 14.89 -5.49
N LYS A 349 23.06 13.96 -6.18
CA LYS A 349 24.41 14.15 -6.74
C LYS A 349 24.48 13.99 -8.27
N HIS A 350 23.41 14.30 -9.01
CA HIS A 350 23.51 14.33 -10.48
C HIS A 350 24.18 15.60 -11.03
N HIS A 351 24.33 16.66 -10.23
CA HIS A 351 25.03 17.91 -10.61
C HIS A 351 24.61 18.52 -11.95
N GLY A 352 23.32 18.40 -12.32
CA GLY A 352 22.81 18.85 -13.62
C GLY A 352 23.23 18.01 -14.83
N GLN A 353 23.99 16.93 -14.64
CA GLN A 353 24.57 16.11 -15.71
C GLN A 353 23.59 15.12 -16.36
N SER A 354 22.34 15.06 -15.87
CA SER A 354 21.29 14.23 -16.45
C SER A 354 20.02 15.02 -16.70
N LYS A 355 19.71 15.20 -17.99
CA LYS A 355 18.47 15.86 -18.44
C LYS A 355 17.22 15.07 -18.06
N ASP A 356 17.30 13.73 -18.09
CA ASP A 356 16.15 12.87 -17.78
C ASP A 356 15.71 13.00 -16.32
N ILE A 357 16.68 13.08 -15.40
CA ILE A 357 16.43 13.24 -13.96
C ILE A 357 15.93 14.65 -13.69
N ALA A 358 16.56 15.66 -14.28
CA ALA A 358 16.11 17.06 -14.16
C ALA A 358 14.68 17.27 -14.69
N ALA A 359 14.28 16.51 -15.72
CA ALA A 359 12.94 16.54 -16.29
C ALA A 359 11.95 15.57 -15.60
N GLY A 360 12.36 14.84 -14.57
CA GLY A 360 11.50 13.91 -13.83
C GLY A 360 10.96 12.74 -14.67
N ARG A 361 11.68 12.30 -15.71
CA ARG A 361 11.21 11.24 -16.62
C ARG A 361 11.13 9.89 -15.91
N GLN A 362 9.97 9.24 -15.96
CA GLN A 362 9.75 7.91 -15.36
C GLN A 362 10.67 6.81 -15.90
N ASP A 363 11.15 6.90 -17.15
CA ASP A 363 12.10 5.91 -17.71
C ASP A 363 13.40 5.85 -16.90
N ALA A 364 13.83 6.96 -16.31
CA ALA A 364 15.02 6.97 -15.46
C ALA A 364 14.85 6.07 -14.22
N LEU A 365 13.66 6.06 -13.61
CA LEU A 365 13.35 5.21 -12.46
C LEU A 365 13.26 3.72 -12.85
N LYS A 366 12.68 3.42 -14.02
CA LYS A 366 12.62 2.05 -14.57
C LYS A 366 14.01 1.46 -14.85
N GLN A 367 15.00 2.29 -15.17
CA GLN A 367 16.38 1.82 -15.33
C GLN A 367 17.04 1.43 -14.00
N ILE A 368 16.76 2.17 -12.91
CA ILE A 368 17.23 1.81 -11.57
C ILE A 368 16.66 0.45 -11.18
N GLU A 369 15.35 0.27 -11.35
CA GLU A 369 14.66 -0.98 -11.04
C GLU A 369 15.23 -2.17 -11.81
N ARG A 370 15.53 -2.00 -13.10
CA ARG A 370 16.20 -3.03 -13.91
C ARG A 370 17.61 -3.36 -13.40
N ALA A 371 18.37 -2.35 -12.97
CA ALA A 371 19.74 -2.53 -12.49
C ALA A 371 19.81 -3.25 -11.13
N VAL A 372 18.87 -2.99 -10.22
CA VAL A 372 18.86 -3.65 -8.89
C VAL A 372 18.29 -5.07 -8.93
N ASN A 373 17.36 -5.34 -9.84
CA ASN A 373 16.72 -6.66 -10.00
C ASN A 373 17.46 -7.57 -10.99
N TRP A 374 18.62 -7.15 -11.51
CA TRP A 374 19.40 -7.99 -12.41
C TRP A 374 19.89 -9.25 -11.68
N LEU A 375 19.63 -10.41 -12.28
CA LEU A 375 20.07 -11.71 -11.78
C LEU A 375 20.95 -12.44 -12.80
N PRO A 376 22.04 -13.10 -12.34
CA PRO A 376 22.81 -14.02 -13.17
C PRO A 376 21.91 -15.13 -13.73
N PRO A 377 22.20 -15.66 -14.95
CA PRO A 377 21.40 -16.71 -15.58
C PRO A 377 21.10 -17.91 -14.66
N GLU A 378 22.09 -18.33 -13.86
CA GLU A 378 22.00 -19.47 -12.93
C GLU A 378 20.97 -19.29 -11.80
N ARG A 379 20.58 -18.03 -11.49
CA ARG A 379 19.67 -17.69 -10.38
C ARG A 379 18.29 -17.23 -10.84
N ARG A 380 18.07 -17.07 -12.13
CA ARG A 380 16.75 -16.66 -12.67
C ARG A 380 15.72 -17.75 -12.36
N GLY A 381 14.58 -17.35 -11.79
CA GLY A 381 13.50 -18.28 -11.41
C GLY A 381 13.62 -18.89 -10.00
N GLN A 382 14.69 -18.62 -9.25
CA GLN A 382 14.81 -19.05 -7.85
C GLN A 382 14.25 -17.98 -6.90
N LYS A 383 13.55 -18.40 -5.83
CA LYS A 383 13.07 -17.48 -4.78
C LYS A 383 14.27 -16.87 -4.06
N GLN A 384 14.40 -15.55 -4.11
CA GLN A 384 15.49 -14.85 -3.45
C GLN A 384 15.15 -14.68 -1.97
N GLU A 385 15.97 -15.25 -1.11
CA GLU A 385 15.85 -15.07 0.33
C GLU A 385 16.84 -14.01 0.80
N LYS A 386 16.31 -12.99 1.48
CA LYS A 386 17.14 -12.03 2.19
C LYS A 386 17.93 -12.78 3.25
N TYR A 387 19.25 -12.60 3.26
CA TYR A 387 20.06 -13.15 4.34
C TYR A 387 19.71 -12.42 5.64
N GLU A 388 18.91 -13.08 6.46
CA GLU A 388 18.72 -12.73 7.86
C GLU A 388 19.56 -13.69 8.70
N PRO A 389 20.27 -13.20 9.73
CA PRO A 389 21.01 -14.08 10.62
C PRO A 389 20.03 -14.99 11.37
N VAL A 390 19.81 -16.19 10.86
CA VAL A 390 18.96 -17.21 11.49
C VAL A 390 19.69 -17.68 12.74
N VAL A 391 19.12 -17.39 13.92
CA VAL A 391 19.63 -17.94 15.18
C VAL A 391 19.52 -19.47 15.08
N PRO A 392 20.63 -20.24 15.19
CA PRO A 392 20.58 -21.68 15.01
C PRO A 392 19.51 -22.33 15.90
N ILE A 393 18.76 -23.30 15.36
CA ILE A 393 17.73 -24.03 16.11
C ILE A 393 18.33 -24.66 17.38
N SER A 394 19.59 -25.06 17.34
CA SER A 394 20.35 -25.56 18.50
C SER A 394 20.50 -24.51 19.61
N TRP A 395 20.69 -23.23 19.27
CA TRP A 395 20.74 -22.13 20.24
C TRP A 395 19.38 -21.84 20.86
N VAL A 396 18.31 -21.84 20.05
CA VAL A 396 16.94 -21.65 20.54
C VAL A 396 16.57 -22.79 21.50
N ARG A 397 16.82 -24.05 21.10
CA ARG A 397 16.60 -25.23 21.96
C ARG A 397 17.45 -25.19 23.22
N ASN A 398 18.73 -24.83 23.13
CA ASN A 398 19.61 -24.76 24.29
C ASN A 398 19.18 -23.65 25.25
N ASN A 399 18.74 -22.50 24.75
CA ASN A 399 18.17 -21.43 25.57
C ASN A 399 16.85 -21.85 26.24
N ALA A 400 15.96 -22.54 25.51
CA ALA A 400 14.73 -23.09 26.09
C ALA A 400 15.02 -24.15 27.16
N ASN A 401 15.99 -25.03 26.93
CA ASN A 401 16.43 -26.03 27.91
C ASN A 401 17.04 -25.37 29.16
N ARG A 402 17.85 -24.32 28.99
CA ARG A 402 18.40 -23.53 30.10
C ARG A 402 17.30 -22.83 30.89
N ALA A 403 16.30 -22.26 30.20
CA ALA A 403 15.14 -21.65 30.85
C ALA A 403 14.33 -22.68 31.64
N SER A 404 13.99 -23.81 31.04
CA SER A 404 13.27 -24.91 31.72
C SER A 404 14.06 -25.46 32.92
N LYS A 405 15.37 -25.66 32.78
CA LYS A 405 16.22 -26.11 33.89
C LYS A 405 16.28 -25.07 35.02
N ALA A 406 16.32 -23.78 34.69
CA ALA A 406 16.27 -22.71 35.68
C ALA A 406 14.92 -22.67 36.41
N GLN A 407 13.80 -22.79 35.68
CA GLN A 407 12.47 -22.85 36.28
C GLN A 407 12.31 -24.05 37.22
N LYS A 408 12.75 -25.25 36.81
CA LYS A 408 12.73 -26.45 37.68
C LYS A 408 13.54 -26.26 38.96
N LYS A 409 14.72 -25.63 38.87
CA LYS A 409 15.55 -25.32 40.04
C LYS A 409 14.90 -24.30 40.97
N ILE A 410 14.22 -23.29 40.42
CA ILE A 410 13.48 -22.30 41.20
C ILE A 410 12.31 -22.97 41.92
N ILE A 411 11.52 -23.80 41.21
CA ILE A 411 10.38 -24.53 41.79
C ILE A 411 10.85 -25.43 42.92
N ALA A 412 11.87 -26.27 42.69
CA ALA A 412 12.39 -27.17 43.73
C ALA A 412 12.90 -26.40 44.96
N ALA A 413 13.62 -25.29 44.77
CA ALA A 413 14.08 -24.47 45.89
C ALA A 413 12.92 -23.80 46.65
N VAL A 414 11.87 -23.37 45.96
CA VAL A 414 10.66 -22.82 46.60
C VAL A 414 9.91 -23.89 47.38
N GLU A 415 9.85 -25.12 46.86
CA GLU A 415 9.22 -26.27 47.50
C GLU A 415 9.98 -26.68 48.76
N ASP A 416 11.32 -26.73 48.72
CA ASP A 416 12.17 -26.92 49.90
C ASP A 416 11.86 -25.88 51.01
N PHE A 417 11.67 -24.61 50.65
CA PHE A 417 11.32 -23.56 51.63
C PHE A 417 9.91 -23.71 52.19
N LYS A 418 8.96 -24.18 51.37
CA LYS A 418 7.59 -24.49 51.81
C LYS A 418 7.58 -25.66 52.79
N ASP A 419 8.28 -26.74 52.47
CA ASP A 419 8.37 -27.93 53.30
C ASP A 419 9.07 -27.64 54.64
N ALA A 420 10.09 -26.77 54.61
CA ALA A 420 10.77 -26.31 55.81
C ALA A 420 9.98 -25.25 56.62
N GLY A 421 8.89 -24.69 56.06
CA GLY A 421 8.11 -23.62 56.70
C GLY A 421 8.92 -22.34 56.98
N THR A 422 9.98 -22.07 56.21
CA THR A 422 10.90 -20.95 56.48
C THR A 422 10.68 -19.78 55.51
N PRO A 423 10.58 -18.54 55.99
CA PRO A 423 10.53 -17.37 55.11
C PRO A 423 11.87 -17.21 54.39
N PHE A 424 11.83 -16.85 53.11
CA PHE A 424 13.02 -16.68 52.28
C PHE A 424 13.01 -15.37 51.51
N SER A 425 14.19 -14.84 51.17
CA SER A 425 14.36 -13.68 50.28
C SER A 425 14.80 -14.11 48.87
N THR A 426 14.80 -13.17 47.93
CA THR A 426 15.37 -13.40 46.58
C THR A 426 16.85 -13.77 46.62
N ARG A 427 17.58 -13.33 47.65
CA ARG A 427 18.99 -13.71 47.89
C ARG A 427 19.11 -15.15 48.36
N ASP A 428 18.24 -15.58 49.27
CA ASP A 428 18.24 -16.96 49.79
C ASP A 428 17.82 -17.95 48.69
N LEU A 429 16.84 -17.57 47.87
CA LEU A 429 16.44 -18.32 46.70
C LEU A 429 17.60 -18.45 45.69
N THR A 430 18.34 -17.37 45.44
CA THR A 430 19.55 -17.38 44.58
C THR A 430 20.61 -18.36 45.11
N LEU A 431 20.87 -18.34 46.42
CA LEU A 431 21.83 -19.24 47.08
C LEU A 431 21.38 -20.70 47.01
N LYS A 432 20.08 -20.96 47.20
CA LYS A 432 19.52 -22.32 47.25
C LYS A 432 19.43 -22.97 45.86
N CYS A 433 18.92 -22.27 44.85
CA CYS A 433 18.75 -22.84 43.50
C CYS A 433 19.99 -22.71 42.61
N GLY A 434 20.95 -21.84 42.98
CA GLY A 434 22.16 -21.56 42.21
C GLY A 434 21.87 -20.88 40.85
N VAL A 435 20.74 -20.19 40.74
CA VAL A 435 20.33 -19.42 39.54
C VAL A 435 20.49 -17.94 39.85
N SER A 436 21.01 -17.15 38.91
CA SER A 436 21.27 -15.72 39.13
C SER A 436 20.00 -14.92 39.43
N SER A 437 20.14 -13.85 40.22
CA SER A 437 19.05 -12.94 40.58
C SER A 437 18.31 -12.37 39.37
N ARG A 438 19.03 -12.06 38.28
CA ARG A 438 18.44 -11.59 37.01
C ARG A 438 17.52 -12.62 36.36
N THR A 439 17.82 -13.91 36.49
CA THR A 439 16.97 -14.99 35.95
C THR A 439 15.77 -15.26 36.87
N ILE A 440 15.93 -15.17 38.18
CA ILE A 440 14.83 -15.28 39.16
C ILE A 440 13.79 -14.17 38.94
N ALA A 441 14.26 -12.94 38.68
CA ALA A 441 13.40 -11.79 38.41
C ALA A 441 12.53 -11.94 37.15
N LYS A 442 12.91 -12.82 36.20
CA LYS A 442 12.10 -13.10 35.00
C LYS A 442 10.90 -14.00 35.27
N TYR A 443 10.88 -14.72 36.39
CA TYR A 443 9.84 -15.70 36.72
C TYR A 443 9.24 -15.43 38.11
N PRO A 444 8.67 -14.24 38.36
CA PRO A 444 8.11 -13.88 39.66
C PRO A 444 7.00 -14.84 40.11
N ASP A 445 6.20 -15.34 39.17
CA ASP A 445 5.04 -16.20 39.44
C ASP A 445 5.43 -17.53 40.10
N LEU A 446 6.67 -17.99 39.92
CA LEU A 446 7.14 -19.27 40.46
C LEU A 446 7.51 -19.22 41.95
N TRP A 447 7.80 -18.04 42.50
CA TRP A 447 8.36 -17.92 43.86
C TRP A 447 7.70 -16.84 44.71
N LYS A 448 7.19 -15.76 44.11
CA LYS A 448 6.62 -14.62 44.84
C LYS A 448 5.39 -15.00 45.68
N PRO A 449 4.42 -15.80 45.20
CA PRO A 449 3.29 -16.21 46.03
C PRO A 449 3.69 -17.07 47.24
N ALA A 450 4.67 -17.95 47.07
CA ALA A 450 5.19 -18.79 48.15
C ALA A 450 5.95 -17.98 49.20
N MET A 451 6.74 -17.01 48.75
CA MET A 451 7.45 -16.07 49.61
C MET A 451 6.48 -15.21 50.43
N GLU A 452 5.38 -14.75 49.82
CA GLU A 452 4.34 -13.98 50.50
C GLU A 452 3.56 -14.84 51.51
N ALA A 453 3.23 -16.09 51.16
CA ALA A 453 2.53 -17.01 52.06
C ALA A 453 3.36 -17.45 53.28
N LEU A 454 4.67 -17.67 53.11
CA LEU A 454 5.60 -18.05 54.18
C LEU A 454 6.05 -16.86 55.03
N ARG A 455 5.79 -15.63 54.59
CA ARG A 455 5.92 -14.41 55.40
C ARG A 455 4.71 -14.28 56.32
N SER A 456 4.53 -15.21 57.25
CA SER A 456 3.62 -15.02 58.39
C SER A 456 4.39 -14.36 59.54
N GLY A 457 3.95 -13.18 59.97
CA GLY A 457 4.31 -12.63 61.28
C GLY A 457 5.23 -11.40 61.35
N CYS A 458 5.45 -10.63 60.28
CA CYS A 458 6.09 -9.32 60.41
C CYS A 458 5.45 -8.29 59.45
N LEU A 459 4.75 -7.32 60.05
CA LEU A 459 4.21 -6.06 59.48
C LEU A 459 2.73 -6.02 59.07
N GLU A 460 1.82 -6.62 59.84
CA GLU A 460 0.45 -6.06 59.95
C GLU A 460 0.30 -5.07 61.13
N THR A 461 1.31 -5.01 62.01
CA THR A 461 1.37 -4.09 63.18
C THR A 461 2.37 -2.93 63.08
N ALA A 462 3.06 -2.75 61.96
CA ALA A 462 4.00 -1.61 61.81
C ALA A 462 3.76 -0.79 60.54
N LEU A 463 2.49 -0.48 60.26
CA LEU A 463 2.11 0.45 59.20
C LEU A 463 1.93 1.90 59.69
N HIS A 464 2.26 2.26 60.95
CA HIS A 464 1.98 3.63 61.45
C HIS A 464 3.04 4.30 62.36
N GLU A 465 4.13 3.65 62.80
CA GLU A 465 4.97 4.23 63.87
C GLU A 465 6.34 4.80 63.46
N TYR A 466 6.56 5.08 62.17
CA TYR A 466 7.71 5.90 61.76
C TYR A 466 7.27 6.98 60.77
N ASN A 467 6.72 8.07 61.33
CA ASN A 467 6.95 9.47 60.93
C ASN A 467 5.97 10.43 61.66
N ALA A 468 5.72 10.23 62.96
CA ALA A 468 5.21 11.28 63.82
C ALA A 468 6.40 12.05 64.42
N VAL A 469 7.05 12.87 63.60
CA VAL A 469 7.71 14.07 64.12
C VAL A 469 6.67 15.16 64.08
N GLU A 470 6.38 15.72 65.26
CA GLU A 470 5.47 16.84 65.46
C GLU A 470 5.81 17.98 64.48
N GLY A 471 4.82 18.43 63.70
CA GLY A 471 4.91 19.68 62.94
C GLY A 471 4.71 19.59 61.43
N ALA A 472 3.64 18.96 60.94
CA ALA A 472 2.98 19.32 59.67
C ALA A 472 1.66 18.57 59.50
N ALA A 473 0.62 18.99 60.21
CA ALA A 473 -0.74 18.56 59.88
C ALA A 473 -1.20 19.29 58.61
N SER A 474 -1.36 18.59 57.48
CA SER A 474 -2.22 19.08 56.38
C SER A 474 -3.57 18.36 56.46
N GLN A 475 -4.63 19.17 56.45
CA GLN A 475 -6.01 18.75 56.61
C GLN A 475 -6.49 17.82 55.48
N GLU A 476 -7.31 16.85 55.88
CA GLU A 476 -8.36 16.13 55.14
C GLU A 476 -8.42 16.34 53.62
N SER A 477 -8.07 15.31 52.85
CA SER A 477 -8.29 15.28 51.40
C SER A 477 -9.67 14.69 51.06
N LEU A 478 -10.66 15.57 50.91
CA LEU A 478 -11.87 15.31 50.13
C LEU A 478 -11.53 15.21 48.62
N PRO A 479 -12.36 14.52 47.80
CA PRO A 479 -12.11 14.39 46.36
C PRO A 479 -12.18 15.77 45.67
N PRO A 480 -11.36 16.05 44.64
CA PRO A 480 -11.21 17.40 44.13
C PRO A 480 -12.47 17.86 43.38
N SER A 481 -13.09 18.93 43.88
CA SER A 481 -14.09 19.69 43.17
C SER A 481 -13.55 20.19 41.83
N ALA A 482 -14.41 20.09 40.82
CA ALA A 482 -14.22 20.71 39.52
C ALA A 482 -14.02 22.23 39.66
N ILE A 483 -13.31 22.78 38.67
CA ILE A 483 -13.08 24.22 38.42
C ILE A 483 -11.86 24.79 39.19
N GLN A 484 -10.66 24.41 38.76
CA GLN A 484 -9.55 25.36 38.75
C GLN A 484 -9.49 25.99 37.36
N ALA A 485 -9.74 27.30 37.29
CA ALA A 485 -9.53 28.07 36.08
C ALA A 485 -8.06 27.96 35.67
N LYS A 486 -7.79 27.28 34.54
CA LYS A 486 -6.47 27.22 33.93
C LYS A 486 -6.07 28.63 33.51
N ILE A 487 -5.35 29.35 34.37
CA ILE A 487 -4.65 30.57 33.98
C ILE A 487 -3.56 30.12 32.99
N MET A 488 -3.83 30.33 31.69
CA MET A 488 -2.90 30.00 30.63
C MET A 488 -1.73 30.99 30.65
N PRO A 489 -0.48 30.52 30.71
CA PRO A 489 0.68 31.42 30.70
C PRO A 489 0.71 32.24 29.39
N PRO A 490 1.07 33.54 29.43
CA PRO A 490 1.08 34.42 28.26
C PRO A 490 1.89 33.87 27.07
N GLY A 491 3.03 33.23 27.34
CA GLY A 491 3.86 32.61 26.30
C GLY A 491 3.17 31.46 25.55
N ARG A 492 2.29 30.71 26.23
CA ARG A 492 1.51 29.62 25.61
C ARG A 492 0.36 30.15 24.75
N LEU A 493 -0.23 31.28 25.14
CA LEU A 493 -1.22 32.01 24.34
C LEU A 493 -0.58 32.58 23.07
N ALA A 494 0.60 33.20 23.20
CA ALA A 494 1.36 33.71 22.07
C ALA A 494 1.73 32.59 21.08
N ALA A 495 2.24 31.46 21.57
CA ALA A 495 2.58 30.31 20.74
C ALA A 495 1.36 29.74 19.99
N ARG A 496 0.20 29.62 20.65
CA ARG A 496 -1.03 29.17 19.98
C ARG A 496 -1.51 30.16 18.92
N ARG A 497 -1.33 31.47 19.16
CA ARG A 497 -1.71 32.51 18.21
C ARG A 497 -0.81 32.49 16.97
N ILE A 498 0.50 32.31 17.14
CA ILE A 498 1.46 32.12 16.04
C ILE A 498 1.12 30.87 15.24
N LEU A 499 0.87 29.74 15.91
CA LEU A 499 0.51 28.48 15.24
C LEU A 499 -0.80 28.60 14.46
N TYR A 500 -1.78 29.32 15.01
CA TYR A 500 -3.04 29.60 14.34
C TYR A 500 -2.83 30.49 13.11
N GLU A 501 -2.04 31.56 13.21
CA GLU A 501 -1.71 32.44 12.07
C GLU A 501 -0.96 31.69 10.96
N LEU A 502 0.00 30.83 11.30
CA LEU A 502 0.70 29.99 10.33
C LEU A 502 -0.27 29.04 9.63
N LYS A 503 -1.17 28.39 10.38
CA LYS A 503 -2.20 27.51 9.83
C LYS A 503 -3.16 28.27 8.90
N MET A 504 -3.51 29.51 9.25
CA MET A 504 -4.38 30.36 8.42
C MET A 504 -3.68 30.88 7.17
N ARG A 505 -2.36 31.15 7.23
CA ARG A 505 -1.56 31.47 6.04
C ARG A 505 -1.48 30.30 5.08
N ASP A 506 -1.14 29.12 5.59
CA ASP A 506 -1.05 27.90 4.80
C ASP A 506 -2.39 27.60 4.10
N ALA A 507 -3.50 27.71 4.83
CA ALA A 507 -4.85 27.56 4.28
C ALA A 507 -5.22 28.60 3.20
N ARG A 508 -4.72 29.85 3.31
CA ARG A 508 -4.91 30.88 2.27
C ARG A 508 -4.09 30.57 1.03
N GLU A 509 -2.85 30.08 1.19
CA GLU A 509 -2.02 29.68 0.06
C GLU A 509 -2.62 28.47 -0.67
N THR A 510 -3.08 27.45 0.06
CA THR A 510 -3.74 26.30 -0.57
C THR A 510 -4.99 26.69 -1.36
N ARG A 511 -5.79 27.64 -0.84
CA ARG A 511 -6.95 28.18 -1.57
C ARG A 511 -6.53 28.92 -2.85
N LYS A 512 -5.51 29.78 -2.77
CA LYS A 512 -4.98 30.48 -3.95
C LYS A 512 -4.45 29.51 -5.02
N TYR A 513 -3.72 28.46 -4.62
CA TYR A 513 -3.24 27.43 -5.55
C TYR A 513 -4.39 26.66 -6.19
N SER A 514 -5.41 26.28 -5.42
CA SER A 514 -6.59 25.58 -5.95
C SER A 514 -7.40 26.45 -6.92
N GLU A 515 -7.58 27.74 -6.63
CA GLU A 515 -8.25 28.68 -7.52
C GLU A 515 -7.45 28.94 -8.80
N ALA A 516 -6.12 29.02 -8.70
CA ALA A 516 -5.24 29.17 -9.85
C ALA A 516 -5.25 27.93 -10.76
N ALA A 517 -5.22 26.72 -10.17
CA ALA A 517 -5.34 25.46 -10.89
C ALA A 517 -6.67 25.36 -11.64
N HIS A 518 -7.78 25.69 -10.97
CA HIS A 518 -9.11 25.65 -11.59
C HIS A 518 -9.25 26.66 -12.74
N ARG A 519 -8.65 27.85 -12.63
CA ARG A 519 -8.62 28.83 -13.73
C ARG A 519 -7.77 28.35 -14.92
N SER A 520 -6.64 27.69 -14.66
CA SER A 520 -5.77 27.12 -15.69
C SER A 520 -6.45 25.98 -16.46
N GLU A 521 -7.14 25.10 -15.73
CA GLU A 521 -7.90 23.98 -16.29
C GLU A 521 -9.06 24.48 -17.16
N LYS A 522 -9.83 25.47 -16.67
CA LYS A 522 -10.91 26.10 -17.44
C LYS A 522 -10.40 26.75 -18.74
N GLY A 523 -9.27 27.46 -18.67
CA GLY A 523 -8.67 28.07 -19.87
C GLY A 523 -8.14 27.04 -20.87
N SER A 524 -7.68 25.88 -20.39
CA SER A 524 -7.24 24.78 -21.26
C SER A 524 -8.42 24.08 -21.95
N GLN A 525 -9.54 23.94 -21.24
CA GLN A 525 -10.78 23.38 -21.77
C GLN A 525 -11.42 24.29 -22.83
N GLU A 526 -11.49 25.60 -22.58
CA GLU A 526 -12.00 26.58 -23.56
C GLU A 526 -11.15 26.57 -24.84
N ARG A 527 -9.82 26.58 -24.73
CA ARG A 527 -8.92 26.49 -25.91
C ARG A 527 -9.07 25.19 -26.70
N TRP A 528 -9.36 24.07 -26.03
CA TRP A 528 -9.62 22.81 -26.73
C TRP A 528 -10.94 22.87 -27.50
N ARG A 529 -12.00 23.40 -26.88
CA ARG A 529 -13.31 23.57 -27.52
C ARG A 529 -13.23 24.49 -28.74
N ASP A 530 -12.46 25.58 -28.66
CA ASP A 530 -12.24 26.49 -29.79
C ASP A 530 -11.57 25.78 -30.98
N ARG A 531 -10.53 24.96 -30.73
CA ARG A 531 -9.85 24.19 -31.78
C ARG A 531 -10.78 23.19 -32.45
N VAL A 532 -11.59 22.49 -31.66
CA VAL A 532 -12.58 21.54 -32.20
C VAL A 532 -13.67 22.26 -32.98
N GLY A 533 -14.15 23.41 -32.48
CA GLY A 533 -15.13 24.25 -33.18
C GLY A 533 -14.65 24.68 -34.56
N VAL A 534 -13.42 25.18 -34.67
CA VAL A 534 -12.81 25.57 -35.96
C VAL A 534 -12.72 24.40 -36.96
N LEU A 535 -12.48 23.18 -36.46
CA LEU A 535 -12.45 21.99 -37.32
C LEU A 535 -13.86 21.59 -37.78
N MET A 536 -14.88 21.80 -36.95
CA MET A 536 -16.28 21.47 -37.24
C MET A 536 -17.01 22.49 -38.11
N GLU A 537 -16.54 23.73 -38.18
CA GLU A 537 -17.10 24.78 -39.07
C GLU A 537 -16.78 24.55 -40.55
N LYS A 538 -15.87 23.63 -40.89
CA LYS A 538 -15.57 23.32 -42.29
C LYS A 538 -16.78 22.66 -42.94
N ASP A 539 -17.29 23.27 -44.01
CA ASP A 539 -18.43 22.73 -44.76
C ASP A 539 -18.07 21.37 -45.37
N VAL A 540 -18.78 20.34 -44.90
CA VAL A 540 -18.55 18.93 -45.24
C VAL A 540 -19.47 18.47 -46.39
N SER A 541 -20.37 19.34 -46.87
CA SER A 541 -21.41 18.97 -47.85
C SER A 541 -20.87 18.76 -49.27
N ALA A 542 -19.74 19.38 -49.63
CA ALA A 542 -19.08 19.27 -50.93
C ALA A 542 -17.60 18.85 -50.84
N ALA A 543 -17.16 18.33 -49.68
CA ALA A 543 -15.76 18.01 -49.42
C ALA A 543 -15.27 16.78 -50.21
N SER A 544 -14.07 16.87 -50.79
CA SER A 544 -13.42 15.76 -51.50
C SER A 544 -12.94 14.66 -50.53
N GLU A 545 -12.70 13.45 -51.05
CA GLU A 545 -12.25 12.28 -50.26
C GLU A 545 -11.02 12.60 -49.40
N ARG A 546 -10.06 13.33 -49.97
CA ARG A 546 -8.81 13.71 -49.30
C ARG A 546 -9.07 14.66 -48.13
N GLU A 547 -10.03 15.56 -48.27
CA GLU A 547 -10.38 16.55 -47.24
C GLU A 547 -11.12 15.91 -46.07
N LEU A 548 -12.03 14.97 -46.34
CA LEU A 548 -12.71 14.17 -45.31
C LEU A 548 -11.74 13.33 -44.48
N ARG A 549 -10.79 12.66 -45.14
CA ARG A 549 -9.74 11.88 -44.45
C ARG A 549 -8.82 12.77 -43.60
N ILE A 550 -8.46 13.95 -44.08
CA ILE A 550 -7.63 14.90 -43.31
C ILE A 550 -8.40 15.41 -42.09
N LEU A 551 -9.68 15.78 -42.27
CA LEU A 551 -10.52 16.27 -41.19
C LEU A 551 -10.73 15.22 -40.10
N ILE A 552 -11.05 13.97 -40.47
CA ILE A 552 -11.21 12.86 -39.55
C ILE A 552 -9.93 12.61 -38.74
N ASN A 553 -8.76 12.68 -39.38
CA ASN A 553 -7.48 12.49 -38.68
C ASN A 553 -7.13 13.65 -37.73
N LEU A 554 -7.48 14.90 -38.08
CA LEU A 554 -7.28 16.05 -37.20
C LEU A 554 -8.21 16.00 -35.99
N LEU A 555 -9.49 15.68 -36.20
CA LEU A 555 -10.46 15.50 -35.10
C LEU A 555 -10.07 14.32 -34.21
N ALA A 556 -9.59 13.22 -34.76
CA ALA A 556 -9.12 12.06 -33.98
C ALA A 556 -7.90 12.37 -33.10
N ARG A 557 -7.07 13.35 -33.47
CA ARG A 557 -5.98 13.84 -32.60
C ARG A 557 -6.51 14.66 -31.42
N GLU A 558 -7.53 15.49 -31.64
CA GLU A 558 -8.16 16.25 -30.55
C GLU A 558 -8.94 15.34 -29.58
N VAL A 559 -9.41 14.16 -30.01
CA VAL A 559 -10.02 13.12 -29.13
C VAL A 559 -9.03 12.61 -28.08
N ILE A 560 -7.75 12.41 -28.44
CA ILE A 560 -6.73 11.89 -27.52
C ILE A 560 -6.45 12.87 -26.36
N ILE A 561 -6.61 14.17 -26.62
CA ILE A 561 -6.33 15.25 -25.67
C ILE A 561 -7.61 15.92 -25.14
N ALA A 562 -8.76 15.23 -25.24
CA ALA A 562 -10.04 15.74 -24.77
C ALA A 562 -9.99 16.00 -23.25
N PRO A 563 -10.36 17.21 -22.77
CA PRO A 563 -10.33 17.57 -21.35
C PRO A 563 -11.27 16.73 -20.48
N THR A 564 -12.37 16.26 -21.05
CA THR A 564 -13.38 15.45 -20.35
C THR A 564 -13.87 14.27 -21.19
N GLU A 565 -14.37 13.23 -20.51
CA GLU A 565 -14.91 12.02 -21.15
C GLU A 565 -16.14 12.33 -22.01
N GLU A 566 -16.99 13.28 -21.59
CA GLU A 566 -18.16 13.72 -22.35
C GLU A 566 -17.76 14.36 -23.70
N GLU A 567 -16.72 15.20 -23.69
CA GLU A 567 -16.16 15.82 -24.90
C GLU A 567 -15.51 14.78 -25.82
N CYS A 568 -14.86 13.76 -25.26
CA CYS A 568 -14.28 12.65 -26.00
C CYS A 568 -15.35 11.80 -26.72
N VAL A 569 -16.41 11.42 -25.99
CA VAL A 569 -17.53 10.64 -26.53
C VAL A 569 -18.30 11.42 -27.59
N TRP A 570 -18.58 12.70 -27.33
CA TRP A 570 -19.24 13.57 -28.30
C TRP A 570 -18.44 13.70 -29.60
N LEU A 571 -17.13 13.99 -29.50
CA LEU A 571 -16.28 14.16 -30.67
C LEU A 571 -16.08 12.84 -31.43
N SER A 572 -15.98 11.72 -30.69
CA SER A 572 -15.92 10.37 -31.29
C SER A 572 -17.21 10.01 -32.03
N GLY A 573 -18.38 10.37 -31.49
CA GLY A 573 -19.67 10.21 -32.15
C GLY A 573 -19.77 11.03 -33.44
N TYR A 574 -19.30 12.28 -33.42
CA TYR A 574 -19.23 13.12 -34.62
C TYR A 574 -18.29 12.53 -35.69
N ILE A 575 -17.10 12.04 -35.30
CA ILE A 575 -16.17 11.35 -36.20
C ILE A 575 -16.80 10.08 -36.80
N SER A 576 -17.55 9.31 -36.01
CA SER A 576 -18.25 8.12 -36.51
C SER A 576 -19.31 8.47 -37.56
N GLY A 577 -20.08 9.55 -37.36
CA GLY A 577 -20.99 10.06 -38.38
C GLY A 577 -20.29 10.50 -39.67
N LEU A 578 -19.11 11.13 -39.57
CA LEU A 578 -18.29 11.46 -40.74
C LEU A 578 -17.77 10.21 -41.46
N LYS A 579 -17.41 9.16 -40.72
CA LYS A 579 -16.97 7.87 -41.30
C LYS A 579 -18.11 7.16 -42.03
N GLU A 580 -19.30 7.11 -41.44
CA GLU A 580 -20.49 6.54 -42.08
C GLU A 580 -20.83 7.27 -43.38
N ARG A 581 -20.66 8.60 -43.39
CA ARG A 581 -20.86 9.42 -44.58
C ARG A 581 -19.81 9.13 -45.66
N ALA A 582 -18.54 9.00 -45.29
CA ALA A 582 -17.48 8.58 -46.20
C ALA A 582 -17.72 7.16 -46.77
N LEU A 583 -18.22 6.24 -45.93
CA LEU A 583 -18.64 4.89 -46.34
C LEU A 583 -19.82 4.91 -47.32
N SER A 584 -20.81 5.79 -47.11
CA SER A 584 -21.96 5.96 -48.01
C SER A 584 -21.61 6.53 -49.38
N GLN A 585 -20.45 7.19 -49.51
CA GLN A 585 -19.87 7.63 -50.79
C GLN A 585 -19.07 6.51 -51.48
N GLY A 586 -19.17 5.26 -50.98
CA GLY A 586 -18.64 4.06 -51.61
C GLY A 586 -17.23 3.66 -51.20
N GLN A 587 -16.71 4.14 -50.06
CA GLN A 587 -15.31 3.87 -49.69
C GLN A 587 -15.07 3.68 -48.19
N ALA A 588 -14.33 2.62 -47.83
CA ALA A 588 -13.90 2.35 -46.46
C ALA A 588 -12.70 3.24 -46.08
N VAL A 589 -12.87 4.09 -45.07
CA VAL A 589 -11.80 4.92 -44.51
C VAL A 589 -11.19 4.21 -43.30
N GLN A 590 -10.04 3.57 -43.51
CA GLN A 590 -9.24 3.01 -42.42
C GLN A 590 -8.35 4.09 -41.79
N LEU A 591 -8.38 4.22 -40.47
CA LEU A 591 -7.59 5.20 -39.72
C LEU A 591 -6.13 4.75 -39.67
N SER A 592 -5.20 5.70 -39.83
CA SER A 592 -3.76 5.45 -39.63
C SER A 592 -3.36 5.26 -38.17
N ILE A 593 -4.31 5.33 -37.23
CA ILE A 593 -4.10 5.09 -35.79
C ILE A 593 -3.84 3.60 -35.52
N ASP A 594 -4.41 2.68 -36.32
CA ASP A 594 -4.21 1.24 -36.18
C ASP A 594 -2.78 0.79 -36.53
N ARG A 595 -1.96 1.64 -37.17
CA ARG A 595 -0.56 1.33 -37.44
C ARG A 595 0.38 1.60 -36.27
N ILE A 596 -0.04 2.37 -35.25
CA ILE A 596 0.81 2.66 -34.09
C ILE A 596 0.68 1.54 -33.04
N ALA A 597 -0.47 0.87 -32.96
CA ALA A 597 -0.68 -0.26 -32.04
C ALA A 597 0.12 -1.53 -32.41
N SER A 598 0.57 -1.66 -33.67
CA SER A 598 1.36 -2.81 -34.15
C SER A 598 2.86 -2.57 -34.16
N ALA A 599 3.32 -1.42 -33.65
CA ALA A 599 4.73 -1.08 -33.50
C ALA A 599 4.95 -0.41 -32.13
N SER A 600 4.74 -1.17 -31.05
CA SER A 600 5.15 -0.82 -29.68
C SER A 600 5.43 -2.08 -28.89
#